data_AF-A0A258C4G9-F1
#
_entry.id   AF-A0A258C4G9-F1
#
_cell.length_a   1.000
_cell.length_b   1.000
_cell.length_c   1.000
_cell.angle_alpha   90.00
_cell.angle_beta   90.00
_cell.angle_gamma   90.00
#
_symmetry.space_group_name_H-M   'P 1'
#
loop_
_entity.id
_entity.type
_entity.pdbx_description
1 polymer ?
#
loop_
_entity_poly.entity_id
_entity_poly.type
_entity_poly.pdbx_seq_one_letter_code
_entity_poly.pdbx_strand_id
1 'polypeptide(L)'
;MRFSTPLEAGRLVRRYKRFLADIVTDGGEHLCIHCPNTGSMLNCMGEAARVWFQRNNDPKRKLPGTWELVETPQGRLACVNTARANRLVEEALLAGVIEELTGFAALRREVAYGMENSRVDFRLDYPTGAAFVEVKSVTLGFDDTAVAAFPDAVTTRGSRHLRELAALARDGVRAVQLYCVNLTGIEAVRPASEIDP
;
A
#
# COMPACT_ATOMS: atom_id res chain seq x y z
N MET A 1 -7.99 9.14 -6.27
CA MET A 1 -7.54 10.17 -5.32
C MET A 1 -6.68 11.19 -6.05
N ARG A 2 -6.81 12.48 -5.72
CA ARG A 2 -5.84 13.51 -6.12
C ARG A 2 -4.98 13.90 -4.92
N PHE A 3 -3.68 14.10 -5.12
CA PHE A 3 -2.84 14.70 -4.09
C PHE A 3 -3.33 16.11 -3.79
N SER A 4 -3.35 16.50 -2.51
CA SER A 4 -3.89 17.79 -2.08
C SER A 4 -3.02 18.97 -2.52
N THR A 5 -1.75 18.70 -2.77
CA THR A 5 -0.77 19.65 -3.32
C THR A 5 0.02 18.93 -4.41
N PRO A 6 0.59 19.65 -5.38
CA PRO A 6 1.54 19.07 -6.32
C PRO A 6 2.68 18.36 -5.56
N LEU A 7 3.13 17.24 -6.10
CA LEU A 7 4.31 16.58 -5.57
C LEU A 7 5.57 17.30 -6.05
N GLU A 8 6.53 17.47 -5.16
CA GLU A 8 7.88 17.89 -5.49
C GLU A 8 8.74 16.67 -5.76
N ALA A 9 9.77 16.84 -6.60
CA ALA A 9 10.62 15.75 -7.02
C ALA A 9 12.07 15.96 -6.58
N GLY A 10 12.80 14.85 -6.49
CA GLY A 10 14.21 14.83 -6.13
C GLY A 10 14.86 13.48 -6.36
N ARG A 11 16.01 13.28 -5.71
CA ARG A 11 16.81 12.06 -5.74
C ARG A 11 16.99 11.52 -4.32
N LEU A 12 16.78 10.22 -4.15
CA LEU A 12 17.02 9.54 -2.90
C LEU A 12 18.53 9.50 -2.59
N VAL A 13 18.93 9.96 -1.42
CA VAL A 13 20.30 9.75 -0.91
C VAL A 13 20.35 8.44 -0.11
N ARG A 14 19.42 8.28 0.84
CA ARG A 14 19.28 7.05 1.63
C ARG A 14 17.96 7.01 2.38
N ARG A 15 17.47 5.80 2.67
CA ARG A 15 16.45 5.54 3.68
C ARG A 15 17.09 4.89 4.90
N TYR A 16 16.71 5.32 6.11
CA TYR A 16 17.25 4.77 7.34
C TYR A 16 16.26 4.89 8.49
N LYS A 17 16.47 4.10 9.56
CA LYS A 17 15.56 4.02 10.72
C LYS A 17 14.09 3.78 10.33
N ARG A 18 13.86 3.15 9.18
CA ARG A 18 12.56 2.85 8.51
C ARG A 18 11.73 4.07 8.09
N PHE A 19 11.73 5.14 8.88
CA PHE A 19 10.81 6.28 8.75
C PHE A 19 11.46 7.57 8.23
N LEU A 20 12.76 7.55 7.95
CA LEU A 20 13.52 8.72 7.48
C LEU A 20 14.12 8.44 6.11
N ALA A 21 14.03 9.42 5.22
CA ALA A 21 14.73 9.41 3.95
C ALA A 21 15.41 10.76 3.74
N ASP A 22 16.72 10.73 3.49
CA ASP A 22 17.46 11.90 3.04
C ASP A 22 17.35 11.98 1.51
N ILE A 23 17.03 13.16 0.99
CA ILE A 23 16.84 13.42 -0.44
C ILE A 23 17.55 14.73 -0.84
N VAL A 24 17.81 14.88 -2.13
CA VAL A 24 18.15 16.17 -2.76
C VAL A 24 17.04 16.53 -3.73
N THR A 25 16.39 17.69 -3.55
CA THR A 25 15.34 18.14 -4.46
C THR A 25 15.91 18.51 -5.82
N ASP A 26 15.06 18.66 -6.84
CA ASP A 26 15.50 19.15 -8.16
C ASP A 26 16.11 20.55 -8.12
N GLY A 27 15.78 21.35 -7.10
CA GLY A 27 16.39 22.65 -6.83
C GLY A 27 17.72 22.58 -6.07
N GLY A 28 18.22 21.40 -5.71
CA GLY A 28 19.46 21.20 -4.95
C GLY A 28 19.33 21.31 -3.43
N GLU A 29 18.11 21.42 -2.89
CA GLU A 29 17.87 21.47 -1.44
C GLU A 29 18.04 20.08 -0.82
N HIS A 30 18.84 19.97 0.24
CA HIS A 30 18.96 18.74 1.02
C HIS A 30 17.87 18.67 2.09
N LEU A 31 17.04 17.63 2.06
CA LEU A 31 15.95 17.43 3.00
C LEU A 31 15.98 16.05 3.64
N CYS A 32 15.57 15.98 4.90
CA CYS A 32 15.17 14.73 5.54
C CYS A 32 13.63 14.67 5.57
N ILE A 33 13.02 13.73 4.86
CA ILE A 33 11.56 13.57 4.76
C ILE A 33 11.09 12.30 5.47
N HIS A 34 9.79 12.27 5.79
CA HIS A 34 9.17 11.09 6.35
C HIS A 34 9.02 9.99 5.28
N CYS A 35 9.44 8.76 5.62
CA CYS A 35 9.12 7.55 4.88
C CYS A 35 7.91 6.86 5.55
N PRO A 36 6.70 6.94 4.96
CA PRO A 36 5.47 6.37 5.53
C PRO A 36 5.31 4.86 5.25
N ASN A 37 6.42 4.15 5.03
CA ASN A 37 6.45 2.71 4.80
C ASN A 37 7.40 2.05 5.80
N THR A 38 6.89 1.09 6.56
CA THR A 38 7.66 0.32 7.55
C THR A 38 8.25 -0.98 7.02
N GLY A 39 7.79 -1.42 5.85
CA GLY A 39 8.21 -2.64 5.17
C GLY A 39 9.64 -2.54 4.63
N SER A 40 10.09 -3.61 3.98
CA SER A 40 11.45 -3.67 3.42
C SER A 40 11.60 -2.65 2.29
N MET A 41 10.52 -2.37 1.55
CA MET A 41 10.57 -1.60 0.30
C MET A 41 11.54 -2.26 -0.70
N LEU A 42 11.57 -3.60 -0.68
CA LEU A 42 12.39 -4.39 -1.58
C LEU A 42 12.09 -4.00 -3.04
N ASN A 43 13.15 -3.82 -3.82
CA ASN A 43 13.10 -3.35 -5.21
C ASN A 43 12.40 -1.99 -5.43
N CYS A 44 12.25 -1.16 -4.39
CA CYS A 44 11.70 0.20 -4.54
C CYS A 44 12.75 1.32 -4.38
N MET A 45 13.98 1.00 -3.95
CA MET A 45 14.97 2.00 -3.52
C MET A 45 16.29 1.87 -4.28
N GLY A 46 16.27 2.15 -5.59
CA GLY A 46 17.49 2.23 -6.39
C GLY A 46 18.46 3.32 -5.90
N GLU A 47 19.74 3.19 -6.25
CA GLU A 47 20.72 4.25 -6.02
C GLU A 47 20.28 5.55 -6.73
N ALA A 48 20.32 6.67 -6.00
CA ALA A 48 19.86 7.97 -6.51
C ALA A 48 18.43 7.94 -7.11
N ALA A 49 17.56 7.02 -6.68
CA ALA A 49 16.23 6.84 -7.25
C ALA A 49 15.45 8.16 -7.33
N ARG A 50 14.73 8.37 -8.43
CA ARG A 50 13.80 9.48 -8.54
C ARG A 50 12.69 9.30 -7.52
N VAL A 51 12.46 10.33 -6.70
CA VAL A 51 11.42 10.32 -5.68
C VAL A 51 10.49 11.49 -5.85
N TRP A 52 9.24 11.30 -5.44
CA TRP A 52 8.25 12.37 -5.31
C TRP A 52 7.71 12.40 -3.90
N PHE A 53 7.64 13.60 -3.33
CA PHE A 53 7.20 13.82 -1.96
C PHE A 53 6.19 14.96 -1.91
N GLN A 54 5.29 14.88 -0.93
CA GLN A 54 4.39 15.98 -0.62
C GLN A 54 5.04 16.85 0.45
N ARG A 55 5.39 18.10 0.11
CA ARG A 55 5.93 19.06 1.07
C ARG A 55 4.88 19.41 2.12
N ASN A 56 5.35 19.67 3.33
CA ASN A 56 4.56 20.10 4.46
C ASN A 56 5.17 21.37 5.07
N ASN A 57 4.40 22.46 5.02
CA ASN A 57 4.81 23.77 5.54
C ASN A 57 4.26 24.04 6.95
N ASP A 58 3.65 23.06 7.62
CA ASP A 58 3.20 23.21 9.00
C ASP A 58 4.42 23.27 9.94
N PRO A 59 4.66 24.42 10.62
CA PRO A 59 5.84 24.60 11.46
C PRO A 59 5.86 23.66 12.68
N LYS A 60 4.75 23.00 13.01
CA LYS A 60 4.70 22.00 14.08
C LYS A 60 5.29 20.66 13.67
N ARG A 61 5.48 20.40 12.37
CA ARG A 61 6.05 19.14 11.89
C ARG A 61 7.57 19.20 11.89
N LYS A 62 8.18 18.13 12.42
CA LYS A 62 9.63 17.96 12.45
C LYS A 62 10.24 17.69 11.06
N LEU A 63 9.49 17.02 10.19
CA LEU A 63 9.95 16.66 8.84
C LEU A 63 9.15 17.46 7.80
N PRO A 64 9.83 18.18 6.88
CA PRO A 64 9.20 19.09 5.93
C PRO A 64 8.50 18.40 4.76
N GLY A 65 8.45 17.06 4.72
CA GLY A 65 7.84 16.34 3.62
C GLY A 65 7.52 14.89 3.95
N THR A 66 6.65 14.29 3.15
CA THR A 66 6.31 12.86 3.19
C THR A 66 6.56 12.25 1.83
N TRP A 67 7.34 11.18 1.78
CA TRP A 67 7.64 10.43 0.56
C TRP A 67 6.40 9.70 0.07
N GLU A 68 5.98 9.96 -1.18
CA GLU A 68 4.79 9.37 -1.79
C GLU A 68 5.14 8.32 -2.84
N LEU A 69 5.99 8.68 -3.81
CA LEU A 69 6.29 7.85 -4.98
C LEU A 69 7.80 7.69 -5.18
N VAL A 70 8.20 6.60 -5.83
CA VAL A 70 9.57 6.35 -6.27
C VAL A 70 9.59 5.69 -7.64
N GLU A 71 10.62 5.98 -8.42
CA GLU A 71 10.96 5.21 -9.60
C GLU A 71 11.79 3.99 -9.18
N THR A 72 11.28 2.80 -9.43
CA THR A 72 11.96 1.55 -9.08
C THR A 72 13.14 1.29 -10.03
N PRO A 73 14.08 0.39 -9.69
CA PRO A 73 15.15 -0.01 -10.60
C PRO A 73 14.66 -0.56 -11.94
N GLN A 74 13.42 -1.05 -12.01
CA GLN A 74 12.74 -1.53 -13.22
C GLN A 74 12.21 -0.38 -14.11
N GLY A 75 12.40 0.90 -13.72
CA GLY A 75 11.82 2.05 -14.41
C GLY A 75 10.31 2.21 -14.20
N ARG A 76 9.75 1.60 -13.15
CA ARG A 76 8.31 1.70 -12.81
C ARG A 76 8.07 2.76 -11.75
N LEU A 77 6.88 3.33 -11.72
CA LEU A 77 6.45 4.21 -10.65
C LEU A 77 5.75 3.39 -9.55
N ALA A 78 6.28 3.44 -8.33
CA ALA A 78 5.70 2.81 -7.16
C ALA A 78 5.17 3.84 -6.17
N CYS A 79 3.94 3.69 -5.67
CA CYS A 79 3.48 4.45 -4.51
C CYS A 79 3.92 3.73 -3.23
N VAL A 80 4.98 4.24 -2.61
CA VAL A 80 5.58 3.66 -1.41
C VAL A 80 4.81 4.03 -0.15
N ASN A 81 3.99 5.08 -0.19
CA ASN A 81 3.11 5.45 0.91
C ASN A 81 1.94 4.47 1.03
N THR A 82 2.13 3.43 1.83
CA THR A 82 1.14 2.36 2.03
C THR A 82 -0.17 2.86 2.64
N ALA A 83 -0.17 4.02 3.32
CA ALA A 83 -1.39 4.63 3.84
C ALA A 83 -2.36 5.10 2.72
N ARG A 84 -1.89 5.16 1.46
CA ARG A 84 -2.74 5.49 0.30
C ARG A 84 -3.63 4.33 -0.14
N ALA A 85 -3.21 3.08 0.07
CA ALA A 85 -3.90 1.89 -0.45
C ALA A 85 -5.37 1.83 -0.03
N ASN A 86 -5.66 1.91 1.27
CA ASN A 86 -7.03 1.83 1.77
C ASN A 86 -7.91 2.94 1.19
N ARG A 87 -7.41 4.19 1.13
CA ARG A 87 -8.20 5.30 0.59
C ARG A 87 -8.42 5.17 -0.92
N LEU A 88 -7.47 4.63 -1.67
CA LEU A 88 -7.64 4.32 -3.10
C LEU A 88 -8.71 3.23 -3.30
N VAL A 89 -8.63 2.16 -2.51
CA VAL A 89 -9.60 1.06 -2.56
C VAL A 89 -10.99 1.53 -2.16
N GLU A 90 -11.14 2.32 -1.11
CA GLU A 90 -12.42 2.89 -0.70
C GLU A 90 -13.03 3.76 -1.82
N GLU A 91 -12.23 4.62 -2.45
CA GLU A 91 -12.68 5.43 -3.58
C GLU A 91 -13.14 4.55 -4.75
N ALA A 92 -12.39 3.48 -5.06
CA ALA A 92 -12.74 2.52 -6.11
C ALA A 92 -14.02 1.71 -5.78
N LEU A 93 -14.20 1.29 -4.52
CA LEU A 93 -15.40 0.59 -4.05
C LEU A 93 -16.64 1.48 -4.17
N LEU A 94 -16.55 2.72 -3.70
CA LEU A 94 -17.67 3.68 -3.75
C LEU A 94 -18.00 4.13 -5.17
N ALA A 95 -17.00 4.22 -6.05
CA ALA A 95 -17.18 4.54 -7.46
C ALA A 95 -17.63 3.34 -8.31
N GLY A 96 -17.71 2.14 -7.73
CA GLY A 96 -18.10 0.92 -8.44
C GLY A 96 -17.07 0.43 -9.46
N VAL A 97 -15.80 0.83 -9.33
CA VAL A 97 -14.70 0.41 -10.21
C VAL A 97 -14.35 -1.06 -9.99
N ILE A 98 -14.51 -1.57 -8.77
CA ILE A 98 -14.31 -2.98 -8.44
C ILE A 98 -15.66 -3.68 -8.59
N GLU A 99 -15.97 -4.08 -9.82
CA GLU A 99 -17.30 -4.59 -10.22
C GLU A 99 -17.78 -5.75 -9.36
N GLU A 100 -16.87 -6.66 -8.99
CA GLU A 100 -17.16 -7.83 -8.16
C GLU A 100 -17.71 -7.44 -6.78
N LEU A 101 -17.38 -6.25 -6.29
CA LEU A 101 -17.78 -5.76 -4.97
C LEU A 101 -18.90 -4.71 -5.03
N THR A 102 -19.46 -4.41 -6.19
CA THR A 102 -20.60 -3.48 -6.31
C THR A 102 -21.87 -4.00 -5.62
N GLY A 103 -22.80 -3.09 -5.28
CA GLY A 103 -24.13 -3.44 -4.77
C GLY A 103 -24.29 -3.50 -3.24
N PHE A 104 -23.28 -3.09 -2.47
CA PHE A 104 -23.41 -2.96 -1.01
C PHE A 104 -24.26 -1.73 -0.63
N ALA A 105 -24.99 -1.84 0.46
CA ALA A 105 -25.79 -0.75 1.03
C ALA A 105 -24.97 0.15 1.97
N ALA A 106 -23.92 -0.39 2.60
CA ALA A 106 -23.03 0.36 3.48
C ALA A 106 -21.59 -0.15 3.45
N LEU A 107 -20.65 0.76 3.71
CA LEU A 107 -19.23 0.48 3.88
C LEU A 107 -18.81 0.94 5.27
N ARG A 108 -18.13 0.05 6.02
CA ARG A 108 -17.54 0.34 7.33
C ARG A 108 -16.05 0.02 7.32
N ARG A 109 -15.27 0.80 8.05
CA ARG A 109 -13.80 0.70 8.11
C ARG A 109 -13.35 0.11 9.42
N GLU A 110 -12.19 -0.55 9.42
CA GLU A 110 -11.50 -1.01 10.64
C GLU A 110 -12.39 -1.86 11.57
N VAL A 111 -13.19 -2.73 10.98
CA VAL A 111 -14.19 -3.54 11.71
C VAL A 111 -13.50 -4.73 12.35
N ALA A 112 -13.65 -4.89 13.66
CA ALA A 112 -13.15 -6.06 14.37
C ALA A 112 -13.83 -7.34 13.87
N TYR A 113 -13.05 -8.40 13.67
CA TYR A 113 -13.53 -9.71 13.22
C TYR A 113 -12.61 -10.82 13.74
N GLY A 114 -13.05 -12.06 13.56
CA GLY A 114 -12.27 -13.23 13.93
C GLY A 114 -12.16 -13.43 15.44
N MET A 115 -11.30 -14.37 15.84
CA MET A 115 -11.09 -14.77 17.23
C MET A 115 -9.85 -14.13 17.85
N GLU A 116 -8.92 -13.61 17.04
CA GLU A 116 -7.66 -13.02 17.48
C GLU A 116 -7.69 -11.47 17.51
N ASN A 117 -8.89 -10.87 17.56
CA ASN A 117 -9.12 -9.42 17.56
C ASN A 117 -8.48 -8.66 16.39
N SER A 118 -8.39 -9.29 15.21
CA SER A 118 -7.99 -8.57 14.00
C SER A 118 -9.06 -7.57 13.57
N ARG A 119 -8.63 -6.57 12.81
CA ARG A 119 -9.52 -5.60 12.17
C ARG A 119 -9.35 -5.71 10.67
N VAL A 120 -10.47 -5.84 9.97
CA VAL A 120 -10.50 -5.83 8.51
C VAL A 120 -10.53 -4.39 8.04
N ASP A 121 -9.87 -4.11 6.92
CA ASP A 121 -9.85 -2.76 6.36
C ASP A 121 -11.26 -2.27 6.01
N PHE A 122 -12.07 -3.13 5.38
CA PHE A 122 -13.46 -2.82 5.05
C PHE A 122 -14.43 -3.97 5.34
N ARG A 123 -15.61 -3.60 5.82
CA ARG A 123 -16.81 -4.44 5.81
C ARG A 123 -17.85 -3.80 4.90
N LEU A 124 -18.30 -4.55 3.91
CA LEU A 124 -19.36 -4.16 2.98
C LEU A 124 -20.64 -4.89 3.37
N ASP A 125 -21.71 -4.17 3.64
CA ASP A 125 -22.99 -4.75 4.04
C ASP A 125 -23.93 -4.85 2.83
N TYR A 126 -24.32 -6.07 2.46
CA TYR A 126 -25.29 -6.36 1.40
C TYR A 126 -26.62 -6.86 2.02
N PRO A 127 -27.74 -6.83 1.27
CA PRO A 127 -28.98 -7.47 1.70
C PRO A 127 -28.84 -8.97 2.01
N THR A 128 -27.90 -9.65 1.36
CA THR A 128 -27.66 -11.09 1.48
C THR A 128 -26.60 -11.45 2.53
N GLY A 129 -25.95 -10.47 3.16
CA GLY A 129 -24.88 -10.70 4.13
C GLY A 129 -23.73 -9.70 4.01
N ALA A 130 -22.71 -9.85 4.84
CA ALA A 130 -21.54 -8.99 4.81
C ALA A 130 -20.41 -9.59 3.96
N ALA A 131 -19.61 -8.73 3.33
CA ALA A 131 -18.30 -9.06 2.81
C ALA A 131 -17.21 -8.40 3.65
N PHE A 132 -16.17 -9.15 3.99
CA PHE A 132 -14.99 -8.68 4.70
C PHE A 132 -13.84 -8.55 3.69
N VAL A 133 -13.28 -7.36 3.55
CA VAL A 133 -12.27 -7.03 2.53
C VAL A 133 -11.00 -6.52 3.21
N GLU A 134 -9.96 -7.33 3.17
CA GLU A 134 -8.62 -6.99 3.63
C GLU A 134 -7.79 -6.50 2.43
N VAL A 135 -7.14 -5.34 2.56
CA VAL A 135 -6.32 -4.72 1.53
C VAL A 135 -4.84 -4.98 1.79
N LYS A 136 -4.11 -5.40 0.76
CA LYS A 136 -2.64 -5.46 0.77
C LYS A 136 -2.07 -4.51 -0.26
N SER A 137 -1.15 -3.65 0.16
CA SER A 137 -0.39 -2.80 -0.77
C SER A 137 0.74 -3.63 -1.41
N VAL A 138 0.81 -3.64 -2.74
CA VAL A 138 1.82 -4.39 -3.50
C VAL A 138 2.73 -3.44 -4.26
N THR A 139 4.02 -3.52 -3.99
CA THR A 139 5.07 -2.74 -4.67
C THR A 139 6.30 -3.57 -5.07
N LEU A 140 6.36 -4.86 -4.71
CA LEU A 140 7.48 -5.74 -5.06
C LEU A 140 7.33 -6.19 -6.52
N GLY A 141 8.11 -5.57 -7.39
CA GLY A 141 8.25 -5.94 -8.80
C GLY A 141 9.62 -6.55 -9.09
N PHE A 142 9.72 -7.19 -10.25
CA PHE A 142 10.94 -7.80 -10.78
C PHE A 142 11.21 -7.32 -12.21
N ASP A 143 12.45 -7.46 -12.66
CA ASP A 143 12.84 -7.18 -14.04
C ASP A 143 12.14 -8.16 -15.00
N ASP A 144 11.92 -7.73 -16.24
CA ASP A 144 11.42 -8.55 -17.35
C ASP A 144 10.10 -9.32 -17.12
N THR A 145 9.28 -8.91 -16.15
CA THR A 145 7.96 -9.51 -15.91
C THR A 145 6.94 -8.49 -15.43
N ALA A 146 5.71 -8.57 -15.94
CA ALA A 146 4.56 -7.79 -15.46
C ALA A 146 3.89 -8.42 -14.21
N VAL A 147 4.52 -9.39 -13.56
CA VAL A 147 3.99 -10.04 -12.35
C VAL A 147 4.68 -9.47 -11.11
N ALA A 148 3.90 -8.85 -10.23
CA ALA A 148 4.35 -8.43 -8.91
C ALA A 148 4.18 -9.57 -7.88
N ALA A 149 4.82 -9.44 -6.72
CA ALA A 149 4.65 -10.40 -5.64
C ALA A 149 4.31 -9.75 -4.29
N PHE A 150 3.74 -10.55 -3.39
CA PHE A 150 3.48 -10.17 -2.01
C PHE A 150 3.69 -11.37 -1.09
N PRO A 151 4.30 -11.21 0.11
CA PRO A 151 4.82 -9.96 0.69
C PRO A 151 6.25 -9.63 0.23
N ASP A 152 6.79 -8.48 0.65
CA ASP A 152 8.19 -8.06 0.42
C ASP A 152 9.14 -8.39 1.60
N ALA A 153 8.61 -8.98 2.66
CA ALA A 153 9.30 -9.53 3.83
C ALA A 153 8.36 -10.49 4.59
N VAL A 154 8.92 -11.39 5.40
CA VAL A 154 8.14 -12.28 6.29
C VAL A 154 7.18 -11.47 7.16
N THR A 155 5.90 -11.85 7.20
CA THR A 155 4.85 -11.10 7.90
C THR A 155 3.91 -12.00 8.71
N THR A 156 4.27 -12.26 9.97
CA THR A 156 3.42 -13.00 10.92
C THR A 156 2.04 -12.35 11.12
N ARG A 157 1.97 -11.02 11.07
CA ARG A 157 0.70 -10.28 11.10
C ARG A 157 -0.16 -10.55 9.86
N GLY A 158 0.46 -10.55 8.67
CA GLY A 158 -0.23 -10.86 7.42
C GLY A 158 -0.82 -12.27 7.43
N SER A 159 -0.01 -13.26 7.85
CA SER A 159 -0.44 -14.65 7.95
C SER A 159 -1.56 -14.84 8.98
N ARG A 160 -1.54 -14.11 10.10
CA ARG A 160 -2.67 -14.12 11.05
C ARG A 160 -3.96 -13.61 10.42
N HIS A 161 -3.92 -12.44 9.78
CA HIS A 161 -5.11 -11.87 9.14
C HIS A 161 -5.66 -12.80 8.04
N LEU A 162 -4.77 -13.41 7.23
CA LEU A 162 -5.19 -14.35 6.20
C LEU A 162 -5.87 -15.60 6.77
N ARG A 163 -5.36 -16.15 7.90
CA ARG A 163 -6.00 -17.30 8.58
C ARG A 163 -7.41 -16.96 9.08
N GLU A 164 -7.60 -15.77 9.66
CA GLU A 164 -8.92 -15.32 10.14
C GLU A 164 -9.89 -15.03 8.99
N LEU A 165 -9.40 -14.43 7.91
CA LEU A 165 -10.18 -14.20 6.71
C LEU A 165 -10.60 -15.54 6.06
N ALA A 166 -9.71 -16.53 6.04
CA ALA A 166 -10.01 -17.87 5.56
C ALA A 166 -11.00 -18.62 6.48
N ALA A 167 -11.00 -18.34 7.79
CA ALA A 167 -12.01 -18.88 8.70
C ALA A 167 -13.40 -18.35 8.36
N LEU A 168 -13.55 -17.04 8.15
CA LEU A 168 -14.80 -16.44 7.66
C LEU A 168 -15.29 -17.08 6.36
N ALA A 169 -14.39 -17.29 5.40
CA ALA A 169 -14.72 -17.94 4.14
C ALA A 169 -15.23 -19.37 4.33
N ARG A 170 -14.62 -20.16 5.22
CA ARG A 170 -15.08 -21.52 5.56
C ARG A 170 -16.45 -21.54 6.24
N ASP A 171 -16.78 -20.49 6.98
CA ASP A 171 -18.09 -20.32 7.63
C ASP A 171 -19.15 -19.77 6.65
N GLY A 172 -18.85 -19.67 5.36
CA GLY A 172 -19.77 -19.20 4.32
C GLY A 172 -19.91 -17.67 4.26
N VAL A 173 -19.11 -16.92 5.01
CA VAL A 173 -19.08 -15.45 4.94
C VAL A 173 -18.18 -15.03 3.79
N ARG A 174 -18.64 -14.07 2.99
CA ARG A 174 -17.85 -13.54 1.87
C ARG A 174 -16.59 -12.86 2.42
N ALA A 175 -15.42 -13.38 2.08
CA ALA A 175 -14.13 -12.88 2.55
C ALA A 175 -13.20 -12.64 1.36
N VAL A 176 -12.54 -11.48 1.33
CA VAL A 176 -11.81 -10.99 0.14
C VAL A 176 -10.45 -10.46 0.56
N GLN A 177 -9.40 -11.03 -0.03
CA GLN A 177 -8.06 -10.44 0.03
C GLN A 177 -7.86 -9.62 -1.25
N LEU A 178 -7.83 -8.30 -1.13
CA LEU A 178 -7.70 -7.37 -2.24
C LEU A 178 -6.27 -6.82 -2.31
N TYR A 179 -5.57 -7.09 -3.41
CA TYR A 179 -4.24 -6.55 -3.65
C TYR A 179 -4.34 -5.19 -4.36
N CYS A 180 -4.02 -4.11 -3.65
CA CYS A 180 -3.87 -2.78 -4.23
C CYS A 180 -2.47 -2.66 -4.83
N VAL A 181 -2.38 -2.89 -6.15
CA VAL A 181 -1.12 -2.85 -6.91
C VAL A 181 -0.74 -1.40 -7.19
N ASN A 182 0.11 -0.87 -6.32
CA ASN A 182 0.61 0.50 -6.39
C ASN A 182 1.96 0.55 -7.12
N LEU A 183 2.06 -0.18 -8.23
CA LEU A 183 3.25 -0.30 -9.07
C LEU A 183 2.80 -0.33 -10.54
N THR A 184 3.28 0.60 -11.36
CA THR A 184 2.87 0.69 -12.76
C THR A 184 3.39 -0.46 -13.61
N GLY A 185 2.65 -0.84 -14.65
CA GLY A 185 3.08 -1.88 -15.61
C GLY A 185 3.06 -3.29 -15.03
N ILE A 186 2.14 -3.55 -14.09
CA ILE A 186 1.87 -4.85 -13.49
C ILE A 186 0.50 -5.32 -13.95
N GLU A 187 0.42 -6.59 -14.34
CA GLU A 187 -0.78 -7.26 -14.86
C GLU A 187 -1.26 -8.39 -13.95
N ALA A 188 -0.40 -8.91 -13.06
CA ALA A 188 -0.76 -9.95 -12.11
C ALA A 188 0.02 -9.87 -10.80
N VAL A 189 -0.50 -10.52 -9.76
CA VAL A 189 0.15 -10.67 -8.46
C VAL A 189 0.26 -12.15 -8.11
N ARG A 190 1.43 -12.57 -7.60
CA ARG A 190 1.66 -13.91 -7.04
C ARG A 190 2.05 -13.84 -5.56
N PRO A 191 1.87 -14.92 -4.79
CA PRO A 191 2.55 -15.06 -3.51
C PRO A 191 4.08 -15.09 -3.71
N ALA A 192 4.81 -14.45 -2.81
CA ALA A 192 6.26 -14.50 -2.73
C ALA A 192 6.70 -15.66 -1.82
N SER A 193 6.46 -16.91 -2.24
CA SER A 193 6.81 -18.12 -1.46
C SER A 193 8.31 -18.21 -1.14
N GLU A 194 9.15 -17.57 -1.94
CA GLU A 194 10.59 -17.45 -1.69
C GLU A 194 10.94 -16.48 -0.56
N ILE A 195 10.00 -15.62 -0.14
CA ILE A 195 10.17 -14.63 0.95
C ILE A 195 9.39 -15.07 2.20
N ASP A 196 8.14 -15.49 2.06
CA ASP A 196 7.26 -15.93 3.15
C ASP A 196 6.53 -17.22 2.72
N PRO A 197 7.10 -18.41 3.04
CA PRO A 197 6.59 -19.71 2.62
C PRO A 197 5.25 -20.14 3.23
#